data_AF-A0A1H6CF41-F1
#
_entry.id   AF-A0A1H6CF41-F1
#
_cell.length_a   1.000
_cell.length_b   1.000
_cell.length_c   1.000
_cell.angle_alpha   90.00
_cell.angle_beta   90.00
_cell.angle_gamma   90.00
#
_symmetry.space_group_name_H-M   'P 1'
#
loop_
_entity.id
_entity.type
_entity.pdbx_description
1 polymer ?
#
loop_
_entity_poly.entity_id
_entity_poly.type
_entity_poly.pdbx_seq_one_letter_code
_entity_poly.pdbx_strand_id
1 'polypeptide(L)'
;MVVALLFGGLLGVAGGTATTVGTAVVLSRLESREQRERRIRMVADLPVTVDLLAACLRGGVSWGEAVESVADAVGGPLGDELRGVAARVRLGADPATAWLLLAEDPELAPLARTAARTVDSGAALAPALARLAEDRRRAARAAAASRARAAGIRAVAPLGLCFLPAFILLGVVPTVAGIAQTLLQSL
;
A
#
# COMPACT_ATOMS: atom_id res chain seq x y z
N MET A 1 -12.32 -5.66 46.63
CA MET A 1 -11.50 -5.30 47.81
C MET A 1 -12.30 -5.10 49.11
N VAL A 2 -13.58 -5.49 49.20
CA VAL A 2 -14.44 -5.15 50.39
C VAL A 2 -14.99 -6.36 51.14
N VAL A 3 -14.98 -7.58 50.58
CA VAL A 3 -15.63 -8.74 51.21
C VAL A 3 -14.72 -9.53 52.17
N ALA A 4 -13.39 -9.33 52.12
CA ALA A 4 -12.43 -10.14 52.88
C ALA A 4 -12.23 -9.73 54.35
N LEU A 5 -12.84 -8.62 54.79
CA LEU A 5 -12.54 -8.02 56.11
C LEU A 5 -13.54 -8.37 57.22
N LEU A 6 -14.60 -9.15 56.95
CA LEU A 6 -15.69 -9.37 57.93
C LEU A 6 -15.77 -10.78 58.55
N PHE A 7 -15.01 -11.78 58.08
CA PHE A 7 -14.98 -13.10 58.73
C PHE A 7 -13.54 -13.62 58.88
N GLY A 8 -12.98 -13.41 60.08
CA GLY A 8 -11.65 -13.84 60.45
C GLY A 8 -11.50 -15.36 60.51
N GLY A 9 -10.41 -15.86 59.93
CA GLY A 9 -9.95 -17.24 60.04
C GLY A 9 -9.02 -17.66 58.89
N LEU A 10 -8.25 -18.73 59.12
CA LEU A 10 -7.37 -19.40 58.14
C LEU A 10 -8.10 -19.74 56.82
N LEU A 11 -9.43 -19.92 56.88
CA LEU A 11 -10.31 -20.17 55.73
C LEU A 11 -10.44 -18.97 54.78
N GLY A 12 -10.30 -17.73 55.27
CA GLY A 12 -10.34 -16.51 54.44
C GLY A 12 -9.07 -16.33 53.60
N VAL A 13 -7.90 -16.68 54.16
CA VAL A 13 -6.62 -16.68 53.43
C VAL A 13 -6.63 -17.77 52.36
N ALA A 14 -7.10 -18.97 52.70
CA ALA A 14 -7.25 -20.07 51.74
C ALA A 14 -8.23 -19.72 50.60
N GLY A 15 -9.36 -19.08 50.90
CA GLY A 15 -10.33 -18.62 49.90
C GLY A 15 -9.81 -17.50 48.99
N GLY A 16 -9.00 -16.58 49.53
CA GLY A 16 -8.35 -15.51 48.77
C GLY A 16 -7.25 -16.02 47.84
N THR A 17 -6.44 -16.98 48.29
CA THR A 17 -5.45 -17.63 47.42
C THR A 17 -6.12 -18.50 46.35
N ALA A 18 -7.20 -19.20 46.69
CA ALA A 18 -7.92 -20.04 45.73
C ALA A 18 -8.60 -19.22 44.62
N THR A 19 -9.15 -18.05 44.94
CA THR A 19 -9.70 -17.15 43.93
C THR A 19 -8.61 -16.51 43.07
N THR A 20 -7.48 -16.07 43.65
CA THR A 20 -6.36 -15.48 42.89
C THR A 20 -5.69 -16.52 41.98
N VAL A 21 -5.40 -17.70 42.50
CA VAL A 21 -4.85 -18.82 41.72
C VAL A 21 -5.87 -19.32 40.70
N GLY A 22 -7.16 -19.40 41.07
CA GLY A 22 -8.24 -19.75 40.15
C GLY A 22 -8.34 -18.77 38.99
N THR A 23 -8.33 -17.45 39.26
CA THR A 23 -8.32 -16.43 38.22
C THR A 23 -7.04 -16.44 37.40
N ALA A 24 -5.88 -16.67 38.01
CA ALA A 24 -4.60 -16.74 37.30
C ALA A 24 -4.50 -17.98 36.40
N VAL A 25 -5.03 -19.13 36.84
CA VAL A 25 -5.08 -20.37 36.05
C VAL A 25 -6.13 -20.27 34.94
N VAL A 26 -7.27 -19.63 35.20
CA VAL A 26 -8.29 -19.39 34.17
C VAL A 26 -7.80 -18.37 33.15
N LEU A 27 -7.17 -17.26 33.57
CA LEU A 27 -6.54 -16.31 32.66
C LEU A 27 -5.44 -16.98 31.84
N SER A 28 -4.51 -17.71 32.46
CA SER A 28 -3.42 -18.35 31.72
C SER A 28 -3.92 -19.40 30.73
N ARG A 29 -5.01 -20.12 31.04
CA ARG A 29 -5.66 -21.04 30.11
C ARG A 29 -6.39 -20.33 28.98
N LEU A 30 -7.04 -19.20 29.24
CA LEU A 30 -7.70 -18.39 28.22
C LEU A 30 -6.67 -17.72 27.30
N GLU A 31 -5.62 -17.16 27.87
CA GLU A 31 -4.49 -16.58 27.16
C GLU A 31 -3.79 -17.62 26.28
N SER A 32 -3.61 -18.85 26.78
CA SER A 32 -3.11 -19.97 25.97
C SER A 32 -4.03 -20.30 24.78
N ARG A 33 -5.35 -20.16 24.93
CA ARG A 33 -6.30 -20.38 23.83
C ARG A 33 -6.25 -19.24 22.82
N GLU A 34 -6.28 -18.00 23.29
CA GLU A 34 -6.22 -16.81 22.44
C GLU A 34 -4.89 -16.75 21.68
N GLN A 35 -3.76 -17.01 22.34
CA GLN A 35 -2.45 -17.11 21.69
C GLN A 35 -2.41 -18.24 20.65
N ARG A 36 -3.03 -19.39 20.95
CA ARG A 36 -3.11 -20.50 19.99
C ARG A 36 -3.97 -20.15 18.79
N GLU A 37 -5.11 -19.51 18.98
CA GLU A 37 -5.95 -19.02 17.89
C GLU A 37 -5.24 -17.93 17.07
N ARG A 38 -4.51 -17.03 17.73
CA ARG A 38 -3.68 -16.00 17.09
C ARG A 38 -2.65 -16.65 16.17
N ARG A 39 -1.90 -17.66 16.67
CA ARG A 39 -0.94 -18.41 15.87
C ARG A 39 -1.60 -19.14 14.71
N ILE A 40 -2.74 -19.80 14.91
CA ILE A 40 -3.46 -20.50 13.83
C ILE A 40 -3.83 -19.52 12.71
N ARG A 41 -4.34 -18.32 13.05
CA ARG A 41 -4.65 -17.27 12.07
C ARG A 41 -3.40 -16.80 11.34
N MET A 42 -2.30 -16.56 12.05
CA MET A 42 -1.01 -16.16 11.44
C MET A 42 -0.51 -17.18 10.42
N VAL A 43 -0.58 -18.47 10.75
CA VAL A 43 -0.16 -19.55 9.84
C VAL A 43 -1.09 -19.65 8.63
N ALA A 44 -2.40 -19.46 8.83
CA ALA A 44 -3.38 -19.48 7.74
C ALA A 44 -3.18 -18.31 6.75
N ASP A 45 -2.80 -17.14 7.24
CA ASP A 45 -2.62 -15.93 6.43
C ASP A 45 -1.21 -15.83 5.81
N LEU A 46 -0.28 -16.70 6.21
CA LEU A 46 1.11 -16.67 5.74
C LEU A 46 1.25 -16.89 4.21
N PRO A 47 0.58 -17.88 3.57
CA PRO A 47 0.71 -18.08 2.12
C PRO A 47 0.23 -16.87 1.31
N VAL A 48 -0.94 -16.32 1.66
CA VAL A 48 -1.48 -15.12 0.98
C VAL A 48 -0.58 -13.91 1.19
N THR A 49 0.00 -13.76 2.39
CA THR A 49 0.96 -12.68 2.67
C THR A 49 2.19 -12.78 1.78
N VAL A 50 2.77 -13.97 1.62
CA VAL A 50 3.93 -14.20 0.75
C VAL A 50 3.60 -13.92 -0.72
N ASP A 51 2.42 -14.37 -1.18
CA ASP A 51 1.97 -14.13 -2.55
C ASP A 51 1.76 -12.63 -2.84
N LEU A 52 1.18 -11.90 -1.89
CA LEU A 52 0.97 -10.45 -2.00
C LEU A 52 2.31 -9.69 -2.01
N LEU A 53 3.25 -10.04 -1.12
CA LEU A 53 4.60 -9.45 -1.12
C LEU A 53 5.29 -9.68 -2.47
N ALA A 54 5.23 -10.91 -3.00
CA ALA A 54 5.81 -11.23 -4.30
C ALA A 54 5.12 -10.46 -5.44
N ALA A 55 3.80 -10.28 -5.38
CA ALA A 55 3.05 -9.49 -6.36
C ALA A 55 3.45 -8.00 -6.33
N CYS A 56 3.58 -7.40 -5.14
CA CYS A 56 4.05 -6.01 -4.98
C CYS A 56 5.45 -5.81 -5.56
N LEU A 57 6.39 -6.72 -5.28
CA LEU A 57 7.75 -6.66 -5.81
C LEU A 57 7.80 -6.83 -7.33
N ARG A 58 7.02 -7.75 -7.90
CA ARG A 58 6.88 -7.88 -9.37
C ARG A 58 6.28 -6.62 -10.00
N GLY A 59 5.44 -5.90 -9.27
CA GLY A 59 4.90 -4.59 -9.64
C GLY A 59 5.91 -3.44 -9.53
N GLY A 60 7.13 -3.69 -9.06
CA GLY A 60 8.18 -2.69 -8.90
C GLY A 60 8.07 -1.83 -7.65
N VAL A 61 7.26 -2.26 -6.66
CA VAL A 61 7.17 -1.60 -5.35
C VAL A 61 8.42 -1.92 -4.53
N SER A 62 8.92 -0.96 -3.76
CA SER A 62 10.07 -1.20 -2.88
C SER A 62 9.72 -2.19 -1.76
N TRP A 63 10.71 -2.89 -1.20
CA TRP A 63 10.47 -3.85 -0.10
C TRP A 63 9.75 -3.23 1.09
N GLY A 64 10.17 -2.03 1.53
CA GLY A 64 9.53 -1.33 2.65
C GLY A 64 8.06 -0.99 2.37
N GLU A 65 7.77 -0.42 1.20
CA GLU A 65 6.42 -0.03 0.80
C GLU A 65 5.52 -1.25 0.55
N ALA A 66 6.08 -2.36 0.05
CA ALA A 66 5.37 -3.62 -0.10
C ALA A 66 4.96 -4.21 1.25
N VAL A 67 5.86 -4.18 2.25
CA VAL A 67 5.58 -4.70 3.59
C VAL A 67 4.49 -3.89 4.28
N GLU A 68 4.53 -2.55 4.19
CA GLU A 68 3.47 -1.70 4.74
C GLU A 68 2.11 -1.95 4.07
N SER A 69 2.09 -1.97 2.73
CA SER A 69 0.86 -2.22 1.95
C SER A 69 0.25 -3.60 2.23
N VAL A 70 1.09 -4.64 2.32
CA VAL A 70 0.63 -6.00 2.62
C VAL A 70 0.19 -6.12 4.08
N ALA A 71 0.85 -5.46 5.02
CA ALA A 71 0.43 -5.47 6.43
C ALA A 71 -0.97 -4.86 6.62
N ASP A 72 -1.28 -3.81 5.87
CA ASP A 72 -2.61 -3.19 5.86
C ASP A 72 -3.64 -4.05 5.14
N ALA A 73 -3.27 -4.73 4.06
CA ALA A 73 -4.17 -5.59 3.29
C ALA A 73 -4.52 -6.92 4.00
N VAL A 74 -3.54 -7.56 4.63
CA VAL A 74 -3.72 -8.85 5.35
C VAL A 74 -4.42 -8.60 6.68
N GLY A 75 -4.03 -7.54 7.40
CA GLY A 75 -4.57 -7.24 8.72
C GLY A 75 -4.38 -8.38 9.72
N GLY A 76 -5.21 -8.39 10.76
CA GLY A 76 -5.17 -9.41 11.79
C GLY A 76 -3.80 -9.55 12.47
N PRO A 77 -3.56 -10.68 13.15
CA PRO A 77 -2.34 -10.90 13.91
C PRO A 77 -1.06 -10.83 13.08
N LEU A 78 -1.07 -11.36 11.85
CA LEU A 78 0.11 -11.37 10.98
C LEU A 78 0.41 -9.97 10.44
N GLY A 79 -0.62 -9.22 10.03
CA GLY A 79 -0.48 -7.83 9.62
C GLY A 79 0.03 -6.93 10.76
N ASP A 80 -0.38 -7.19 12.00
CA ASP A 80 0.13 -6.48 13.17
C ASP A 80 1.64 -6.71 13.40
N GLU A 81 2.12 -7.94 13.26
CA GLU A 81 3.56 -8.24 13.34
C GLU A 81 4.34 -7.53 12.24
N LEU A 82 3.84 -7.55 11.01
CA LEU A 82 4.47 -6.87 9.86
C LEU A 82 4.49 -5.35 10.04
N ARG A 83 3.40 -4.74 10.53
CA ARG A 83 3.36 -3.32 10.92
C ARG A 83 4.39 -3.02 12.01
N GLY A 84 4.53 -3.91 12.98
CA GLY A 84 5.54 -3.80 14.04
C GLY A 84 6.96 -3.79 13.49
N VAL A 85 7.28 -4.66 12.53
CA VAL A 85 8.59 -4.65 11.85
C VAL A 85 8.82 -3.36 11.09
N ALA A 86 7.86 -2.94 10.26
CA ALA A 86 7.95 -1.69 9.49
C ALA A 86 8.13 -0.47 10.40
N ALA A 87 7.39 -0.40 11.51
CA ALA A 87 7.52 0.66 12.50
C ALA A 87 8.91 0.71 13.14
N ARG A 88 9.48 -0.44 13.53
CA ARG A 88 10.85 -0.51 14.10
C ARG A 88 11.90 0.00 13.12
N VAL A 89 11.79 -0.41 11.86
CA VAL A 89 12.70 0.06 10.79
C VAL A 89 12.57 1.57 10.59
N ARG A 90 11.34 2.10 10.57
CA ARG A 90 11.09 3.55 10.49
C ARG A 90 11.65 4.34 11.67
N LEU A 91 11.71 3.72 12.85
CA LEU A 91 12.33 4.29 14.06
C LEU A 91 13.87 4.18 14.06
N GLY A 92 14.47 3.64 12.99
CA GLY A 92 15.92 3.52 12.84
C GLY A 92 16.52 2.23 13.39
N ALA A 93 15.70 1.23 13.74
CA ALA A 93 16.22 -0.09 14.07
C ALA A 93 16.86 -0.74 12.83
N ASP A 94 17.89 -1.54 13.06
CA ASP A 94 18.51 -2.35 12.01
C ASP A 94 17.45 -3.26 11.35
N PRO A 95 17.25 -3.18 10.01
CA PRO A 95 16.21 -3.95 9.36
C PRO A 95 16.37 -5.46 9.47
N ALA A 96 17.59 -5.98 9.38
CA ALA A 96 17.83 -7.41 9.52
C ALA A 96 17.42 -7.90 10.92
N THR A 97 17.83 -7.17 11.96
CA THR A 97 17.46 -7.44 13.35
C THR A 97 15.94 -7.35 13.57
N ALA A 98 15.27 -6.33 13.01
CA ALA A 98 13.83 -6.17 13.15
C ALA A 98 13.04 -7.35 12.55
N TRP A 99 13.49 -7.90 11.42
CA TRP A 99 12.90 -9.10 10.82
C TRP A 99 13.20 -10.37 11.63
N LEU A 100 14.39 -10.50 12.21
CA LEU A 100 14.77 -11.67 12.99
C LEU A 100 13.96 -11.85 14.28
N LEU A 101 13.33 -10.79 14.81
CA LEU A 101 12.37 -10.90 15.92
C LEU A 101 11.17 -11.79 15.58
N LEU A 102 10.72 -11.79 14.31
CA LEU A 102 9.64 -12.68 13.86
C LEU A 102 10.09 -14.13 13.73
N ALA A 103 11.41 -14.40 13.73
CA ALA A 103 11.93 -15.77 13.63
C ALA A 103 11.80 -16.57 14.93
N GLU A 104 11.34 -15.95 16.03
CA GLU A 104 10.95 -16.66 17.25
C GLU A 104 9.75 -17.59 17.03
N ASP A 105 8.87 -17.26 16.09
CA ASP A 105 7.82 -18.17 15.64
C ASP A 105 8.37 -19.09 14.53
N PRO A 106 8.40 -20.43 14.73
CA PRO A 106 8.95 -21.37 13.76
C PRO A 106 8.32 -21.27 12.37
N GLU A 107 7.04 -20.91 12.30
CA GLU A 107 6.29 -20.82 11.04
C GLU A 107 6.65 -19.55 10.25
N LEU A 108 6.99 -18.47 10.96
CA LEU A 108 7.44 -17.21 10.36
C LEU A 108 8.94 -17.15 10.11
N ALA A 109 9.72 -18.01 10.78
CA ALA A 109 11.17 -18.03 10.69
C ALA A 109 11.73 -18.15 9.25
N PRO A 110 11.16 -18.93 8.32
CA PRO A 110 11.61 -18.95 6.92
C PRO A 110 11.44 -17.60 6.22
N LEU A 111 10.30 -16.94 6.41
CA LEU A 111 10.01 -15.61 5.86
C LEU A 111 10.95 -14.57 6.49
N ALA A 112 11.04 -14.53 7.81
CA ALA A 112 11.87 -13.62 8.58
C ALA A 112 13.35 -13.70 8.18
N ARG A 113 13.92 -14.91 8.08
CA ARG A 113 15.32 -15.08 7.64
C ARG A 113 15.54 -14.70 6.18
N THR A 114 14.57 -14.98 5.31
CA THR A 114 14.67 -14.60 3.90
C THR A 114 14.63 -13.09 3.74
N ALA A 115 13.70 -12.44 4.43
CA ALA A 115 13.59 -10.99 4.52
C ALA A 115 14.89 -10.38 5.07
N ALA A 116 15.38 -10.82 6.24
CA ALA A 116 16.60 -10.27 6.83
C ALA A 116 17.80 -10.28 5.88
N ARG A 117 18.00 -11.36 5.11
CA ARG A 117 19.06 -11.45 4.09
C ARG A 117 18.85 -10.52 2.91
N THR A 118 17.61 -10.36 2.46
CA THR A 118 17.30 -9.49 1.31
C THR A 118 17.25 -8.02 1.69
N VAL A 119 16.89 -7.66 2.92
CA VAL A 119 16.86 -6.26 3.36
C VAL A 119 18.28 -5.71 3.51
N ASP A 120 19.26 -6.51 3.90
CA ASP A 120 20.66 -6.08 3.96
C ASP A 120 21.20 -5.67 2.58
N SER A 121 20.85 -6.44 1.53
CA SER A 121 21.20 -6.11 0.14
C SER A 121 20.25 -5.08 -0.50
N GLY A 122 18.99 -5.05 -0.06
CA GLY A 122 17.90 -4.25 -0.63
C GLY A 122 17.78 -2.84 -0.04
N ALA A 123 18.12 -2.64 1.24
CA ALA A 123 18.14 -1.32 1.88
C ALA A 123 19.17 -0.39 1.25
N ALA A 124 20.31 -0.94 0.80
CA ALA A 124 21.32 -0.20 0.04
C ALA A 124 20.83 0.21 -1.38
N LEU A 125 19.96 -0.59 -2.01
CA LEU A 125 19.44 -0.36 -3.37
C LEU A 125 18.13 0.42 -3.41
N ALA A 126 17.35 0.39 -2.32
CA ALA A 126 16.00 0.95 -2.24
C ALA A 126 15.90 2.46 -2.56
N PRO A 127 16.80 3.34 -2.10
CA PRO A 127 16.72 4.77 -2.44
C PRO A 127 16.93 5.03 -3.93
N ALA A 128 17.84 4.26 -4.56
CA ALA A 128 18.14 4.38 -5.98
C ALA A 128 16.97 3.87 -6.85
N LEU A 129 16.37 2.73 -6.48
CA LEU A 129 15.22 2.18 -7.19
C LEU A 129 13.94 2.98 -6.96
N ALA A 130 13.73 3.57 -5.78
CA ALA A 130 12.58 4.44 -5.51
C ALA A 130 12.60 5.70 -6.38
N ARG A 131 13.78 6.31 -6.56
CA ARG A 131 13.97 7.42 -7.51
C ARG A 131 13.66 7.00 -8.94
N LEU A 132 14.18 5.84 -9.36
CA LEU A 132 13.93 5.29 -10.68
C LEU A 132 12.44 4.98 -10.92
N ALA A 133 11.76 4.41 -9.94
CA ALA A 133 10.33 4.10 -10.02
C ALA A 133 9.49 5.37 -10.14
N GLU A 134 9.81 6.41 -9.36
CA GLU A 134 9.12 7.68 -9.47
C GLU A 134 9.34 8.34 -10.83
N ASP A 135 10.57 8.30 -11.36
CA ASP A 135 10.86 8.78 -12.70
C ASP A 135 10.08 8.02 -13.78
N ARG A 136 9.90 6.69 -13.63
CA ARG A 136 9.10 5.89 -14.56
C ARG A 136 7.60 6.17 -14.45
N ARG A 137 7.08 6.40 -13.25
CA ARG A 137 5.69 6.84 -13.05
C ARG A 137 5.43 8.20 -13.70
N ARG A 138 6.34 9.17 -13.54
CA ARG A 138 6.25 10.47 -14.21
C ARG A 138 6.27 10.32 -15.73
N ALA A 139 7.19 9.50 -16.26
CA ALA A 139 7.28 9.24 -17.69
C ALA A 139 6.00 8.59 -18.26
N ALA A 140 5.44 7.60 -17.55
CA ALA A 140 4.21 6.94 -17.96
C ALA A 140 3.01 7.91 -17.98
N ARG A 141 2.85 8.76 -16.95
CA ARG A 141 1.81 9.80 -16.89
C ARG A 141 1.95 10.80 -18.03
N ALA A 142 3.17 11.27 -18.31
CA ALA A 142 3.44 12.18 -19.42
C ALA A 142 3.10 11.54 -20.79
N ALA A 143 3.43 10.27 -20.98
CA ALA A 143 3.12 9.53 -22.20
C ALA A 143 1.61 9.22 -22.35
N ALA A 144 0.87 9.06 -21.26
CA ALA A 144 -0.58 8.94 -21.30
C ALA A 144 -1.23 10.29 -21.69
N ALA A 145 -0.75 11.39 -21.10
CA ALA A 145 -1.23 12.73 -21.42
C ALA A 145 -0.96 13.13 -22.89
N SER A 146 0.20 12.77 -23.44
CA SER A 146 0.50 13.04 -24.85
C SER A 146 -0.42 12.25 -25.80
N ARG A 147 -0.73 11.00 -25.48
CA ARG A 147 -1.70 10.19 -26.25
C ARG A 147 -3.12 10.76 -26.18
N ALA A 148 -3.55 11.22 -25.00
CA ALA A 148 -4.85 11.87 -24.83
C ALA A 148 -4.96 13.17 -25.65
N ARG A 149 -3.91 14.01 -25.66
CA ARG A 149 -3.86 15.23 -26.49
C ARG A 149 -3.90 14.90 -27.99
N ALA A 150 -3.16 13.88 -28.42
CA ALA A 150 -3.17 13.45 -29.82
C ALA A 150 -4.55 12.92 -30.25
N ALA A 151 -5.29 12.28 -29.35
CA ALA A 151 -6.68 11.88 -29.61
C ALA A 151 -7.61 13.10 -29.74
N GLY A 152 -7.42 14.13 -28.90
CA GLY A 152 -8.16 15.40 -29.00
C GLY A 152 -7.92 16.11 -30.34
N ILE A 153 -6.68 16.16 -30.82
CA ILE A 153 -6.37 16.74 -32.15
C ILE A 153 -7.05 15.93 -33.25
N ARG A 154 -7.02 14.59 -33.20
CA ARG A 154 -7.72 13.76 -34.20
C ARG A 154 -9.24 13.93 -34.18
N ALA A 155 -9.83 14.26 -33.04
CA ALA A 155 -11.26 14.52 -32.92
C ALA A 155 -11.65 15.88 -33.54
N VAL A 156 -10.83 16.91 -33.33
CA VAL A 156 -11.13 18.28 -33.80
C VAL A 156 -10.64 18.53 -35.24
N ALA A 157 -9.62 17.80 -35.70
CA ALA A 157 -9.07 17.91 -37.05
C ALA A 157 -10.11 17.77 -38.20
N PRO A 158 -11.00 16.75 -38.23
CA PRO A 158 -11.99 16.64 -39.30
C PRO A 158 -13.03 17.76 -39.27
N LEU A 159 -13.37 18.27 -38.08
CA LEU A 159 -14.28 19.41 -37.93
C LEU A 159 -13.66 20.69 -38.52
N GLY A 160 -12.38 20.96 -38.24
CA GLY A 160 -11.64 22.08 -38.84
C GLY A 160 -11.51 21.96 -40.37
N LEU A 161 -11.24 20.74 -40.88
CA LEU A 161 -11.14 20.48 -42.31
C LEU A 161 -12.49 20.63 -43.04
N CYS A 162 -13.61 20.32 -42.38
CA CYS A 162 -14.95 20.58 -42.93
C CYS A 162 -15.37 22.05 -42.83
N PHE A 163 -14.90 22.79 -41.82
CA PHE A 163 -15.23 24.21 -41.68
C PHE A 163 -14.46 25.10 -42.67
N LEU A 164 -13.23 24.71 -43.03
CA LEU A 164 -12.40 25.44 -43.98
C LEU A 164 -13.07 25.68 -45.36
N PRO A 165 -13.61 24.67 -46.06
CA PRO A 165 -14.27 24.88 -47.34
C PRO A 165 -15.56 25.70 -47.19
N ALA A 166 -16.31 25.49 -46.11
CA ALA A 166 -17.53 26.25 -45.84
C ALA A 166 -17.22 27.75 -45.63
N PHE A 167 -16.16 28.08 -44.87
CA PHE A 167 -15.73 29.46 -44.64
C PHE A 167 -15.25 30.15 -45.93
N ILE A 168 -14.54 29.43 -46.80
CA ILE A 168 -14.09 29.98 -48.09
C ILE A 168 -15.30 30.33 -48.96
N LEU A 169 -16.26 29.41 -49.09
CA LEU A 169 -17.45 29.60 -49.92
C LEU A 169 -18.39 30.69 -49.37
N LEU A 170 -18.59 30.72 -48.05
CA LEU A 170 -19.55 31.61 -47.41
C LEU A 170 -18.96 32.98 -47.02
N GLY A 171 -17.67 33.07 -46.74
CA GLY A 171 -17.02 34.29 -46.25
C GLY A 171 -16.08 34.93 -47.28
N VAL A 172 -15.10 34.18 -47.77
CA VAL A 172 -14.00 34.76 -48.59
C VAL A 172 -14.48 35.09 -50.00
N VAL A 173 -15.15 34.16 -50.69
CA VAL A 173 -15.59 34.33 -52.08
C VAL A 173 -16.51 35.55 -52.25
N PRO A 174 -17.57 35.75 -51.44
CA PRO A 174 -18.45 36.91 -51.59
C PRO A 174 -17.75 38.23 -51.30
N THR A 175 -16.85 38.26 -50.31
CA THR A 175 -16.11 39.47 -49.94
C THR A 175 -15.18 39.92 -51.06
N VAL A 176 -14.43 38.98 -51.66
CA VAL A 176 -13.54 39.28 -52.79
C VAL A 176 -14.33 39.72 -54.02
N ALA A 177 -15.45 39.05 -54.32
CA ALA A 177 -16.33 39.44 -55.42
C ALA A 177 -16.89 40.86 -55.24
N GLY A 178 -17.33 41.22 -54.02
CA GLY A 178 -17.83 42.55 -53.71
C GLY A 178 -16.77 43.65 -53.86
N ILE A 179 -15.52 43.39 -53.42
CA ILE A 179 -14.41 44.34 -53.57
C ILE A 179 -14.06 44.52 -55.06
N ALA A 180 -13.98 43.42 -55.82
CA ALA A 180 -13.69 43.47 -57.25
C ALA A 180 -14.74 44.29 -58.01
N GLN A 181 -16.02 44.12 -57.69
CA GLN A 181 -17.12 44.86 -58.30
C GLN A 181 -17.08 46.35 -57.95
N THR A 182 -16.72 46.70 -56.72
CA THR A 182 -16.59 48.10 -56.28
C THR A 182 -15.44 48.80 -57.01
N LEU A 183 -14.30 48.12 -57.20
CA LEU A 183 -13.16 48.66 -57.95
C LEU A 183 -13.47 48.85 -59.44
N LEU A 184 -14.22 47.91 -60.03
CA LEU A 184 -14.66 47.99 -61.44
C LEU A 184 -15.67 49.12 -61.67
N GLN A 185 -16.46 49.52 -60.66
CA GLN A 185 -17.38 50.66 -60.76
C GLN A 185 -16.70 52.03 -60.52
N SER A 186 -15.51 52.03 -59.93
CA SER A 186 -14.72 53.24 -59.65
C SER A 186 -13.73 53.62 -60.76
N LEU A 187 -13.63 52.79 -61.80
CA LEU A 187 -12.90 53.03 -63.05
C LEU A 187 -13.88 53.49 -64.13
#